data_AF-A0A9E5UF03-F1
#
_entry.id   AF-A0A9E5UF03-F1
#
_cell.length_a   1.000
_cell.length_b   1.000
_cell.length_c   1.000
_cell.angle_alpha   90.00
_cell.angle_beta   90.00
_cell.angle_gamma   90.00
#
_symmetry.space_group_name_H-M   'P 1'
#
loop_
_entity.id
_entity.type
_entity.pdbx_description
1 polymer ?
#
loop_
_entity_poly.entity_id
_entity_poly.type
_entity_poly.pdbx_seq_one_letter_code
_entity_poly.pdbx_strand_id
1 'polypeptide(L)' 'QRVDDEVDVTNVCTTHITNMDSLFVDETTFNQDISAWDVGNVTTMSAMFRSAENF' A
#
# COMPACT_ATOMS: atom_id res chain seq x y z
N GLN A 1 -12.05 8.76 -12.32
CA GLN A 1 -10.70 9.25 -12.66
C GLN A 1 -9.76 8.14 -12.21
N ARG A 2 -9.09 7.47 -13.16
CA ARG A 2 -8.12 6.41 -12.85
C ARG A 2 -6.92 7.10 -12.21
N VAL A 3 -6.44 6.55 -11.11
CA VAL A 3 -5.25 7.05 -10.43
C VAL A 3 -4.10 6.31 -11.11
N ASP A 4 -3.37 7.03 -11.95
CA ASP A 4 -2.17 6.54 -12.62
C ASP A 4 -1.09 6.26 -11.55
N ASP A 5 -0.05 5.50 -11.92
CA ASP A 5 1.15 5.11 -11.14
C ASP A 5 1.96 6.28 -10.49
N GLU A 6 1.37 7.46 -10.37
CA GLU A 6 2.01 8.75 -10.06
C GLU A 6 1.66 9.29 -8.65
N VAL A 7 0.87 8.56 -7.86
CA VAL A 7 0.63 8.97 -6.47
C VAL A 7 1.80 8.53 -5.60
N ASP A 8 2.58 9.51 -5.15
CA ASP A 8 3.58 9.33 -4.09
C ASP A 8 2.89 8.95 -2.78
N VAL A 9 3.12 7.72 -2.34
CA VAL A 9 2.57 7.19 -1.09
C VAL A 9 3.61 7.12 0.04
N THR A 10 4.83 7.60 -0.18
CA THR A 10 5.93 7.53 0.81
C THR A 10 5.62 8.30 2.10
N ASN A 11 4.78 9.33 2.02
CA ASN A 11 4.45 10.23 3.13
C ASN A 11 2.97 10.22 3.54
N VAL A 12 2.30 9.06 3.41
CA VAL A 12 0.93 8.88 3.86
C VAL A 12 0.89 8.65 5.38
N CYS A 13 0.00 9.35 6.09
CA CYS A 13 -0.24 9.11 7.51
C CYS A 13 -1.11 7.85 7.69
N THR A 14 -0.49 6.75 8.16
CA THR A 14 -1.17 5.46 8.36
C THR A 14 -1.49 5.16 9.83
N THR A 15 -1.17 6.09 10.74
CA THR A 15 -1.26 5.91 12.21
C THR A 15 -2.64 5.49 12.73
N HIS A 16 -3.71 5.72 11.98
CA HIS A 16 -5.08 5.36 12.38
C HIS A 16 -5.73 4.33 11.44
N ILE A 17 -4.97 3.76 10.51
CA ILE A 17 -5.47 2.75 9.58
C ILE A 17 -5.46 1.39 10.28
N THR A 18 -6.61 0.72 10.29
CA THR A 18 -6.74 -0.64 10.83
C THR A 18 -6.80 -1.70 9.72
N ASN A 19 -7.11 -1.31 8.49
CA ASN A 19 -7.29 -2.22 7.37
C ASN A 19 -6.50 -1.72 6.14
N MET A 20 -5.54 -2.51 5.69
CA MET A 20 -4.74 -2.32 4.47
C MET A 20 -4.94 -3.49 3.49
N ASP A 21 -6.07 -4.21 3.59
CA ASP A 21 -6.42 -5.29 2.67
C ASP A 21 -6.45 -4.80 1.22
N SER A 22 -5.81 -5.58 0.35
CA SER A 22 -5.84 -5.40 -1.11
C SER A 22 -5.42 -4.00 -1.61
N LEU A 23 -4.65 -3.24 -0.82
CA LEU A 23 -4.32 -1.84 -1.14
C LEU A 23 -3.53 -1.69 -2.45
N PHE A 24 -2.69 -2.66 -2.77
CA PHE A 24 -1.89 -2.74 -4.00
C PHE A 24 -2.16 -4.04 -4.75
N VAL A 25 -3.41 -4.52 -4.70
CA VAL A 25 -3.80 -5.69 -5.49
C VAL A 25 -3.72 -5.35 -6.98
N ASP A 26 -3.09 -6.22 -7.76
CA ASP A 26 -2.88 -6.05 -9.21
C ASP A 26 -1.98 -4.85 -9.61
N GLU A 27 -1.32 -4.21 -8.65
CA GLU A 27 -0.27 -3.20 -8.91
C GLU A 27 1.07 -3.90 -9.23
N THR A 28 1.21 -4.37 -10.47
CA THR A 28 2.37 -5.17 -10.93
C THR A 28 3.69 -4.40 -10.92
N THR A 29 3.63 -3.06 -10.93
CA THR A 29 4.75 -2.12 -11.03
C THR A 29 5.08 -1.38 -9.73
N PHE A 30 4.43 -1.70 -8.61
CA PHE A 30 4.64 -1.01 -7.34
C PHE A 30 6.11 -1.10 -6.86
N ASN A 31 6.76 0.03 -6.58
CA ASN A 31 8.15 0.04 -6.07
C ASN A 31 8.44 1.16 -5.07
N GLN A 32 7.40 1.76 -4.50
CA GLN A 32 7.55 2.94 -3.65
C GLN A 32 8.02 2.56 -2.24
N ASP A 33 8.81 3.43 -1.62
CA ASP A 33 9.27 3.23 -0.25
C ASP A 33 8.14 3.48 0.75
N ILE A 34 7.71 2.42 1.45
CA ILE A 34 6.69 2.47 2.49
C ILE A 34 7.26 2.29 3.90
N SER A 35 8.58 2.44 4.08
CA SER A 35 9.24 2.27 5.37
C SER A 35 8.78 3.27 6.44
N ALA A 36 8.21 4.41 6.01
CA ALA A 36 7.65 5.43 6.90
C ALA A 36 6.24 5.11 7.41
N TRP A 37 5.58 4.07 6.89
CA TRP A 37 4.22 3.74 7.29
C TRP A 37 4.19 3.12 8.70
N ASP A 38 3.41 3.72 9.58
CA ASP A 38 3.05 3.13 10.87
C ASP A 38 1.96 2.07 10.67
N VAL A 39 2.31 0.81 10.93
CA VAL A 39 1.41 -0.35 10.83
C VAL A 39 0.98 -0.89 12.20
N GLY A 40 1.28 -0.17 13.30
CA GLY A 40 1.03 -0.64 14.67
C GLY A 40 -0.44 -0.84 15.01
N ASN A 41 -1.35 -0.13 14.33
CA ASN A 41 -2.80 -0.25 14.50
C ASN A 41 -3.47 -1.15 13.44
N VAL A 42 -2.72 -1.66 12.47
CA VAL A 42 -3.27 -2.45 11.37
C VAL A 42 -3.60 -3.86 11.84
N THR A 43 -4.85 -4.27 11.63
CA THR A 43 -5.35 -5.61 11.99
C THR A 43 -5.52 -6.50 10.76
N THR A 44 -5.50 -5.96 9.54
CA THR A 44 -5.64 -6.73 8.30
C THR A 44 -4.77 -6.15 7.18
N MET A 45 -3.98 -7.02 6.54
CA MET A 45 -3.14 -6.74 5.35
C MET A 45 -3.29 -7.84 4.29
N SER A 46 -4.43 -8.52 4.27
CA SER A 46 -4.68 -9.62 3.37
C SER A 46 -4.62 -9.15 1.91
N ALA A 47 -3.99 -9.95 1.04
CA ALA A 47 -3.85 -9.66 -0.40
C ALA A 47 -3.25 -8.28 -0.77
N MET A 48 -2.59 -7.57 0.17
CA MET A 48 -2.10 -6.20 -0.03
C MET A 48 -1.20 -6.07 -1.27
N PHE A 49 -0.33 -7.06 -1.54
CA PHE A 49 0.56 -7.12 -2.70
C PHE A 49 0.24 -8.30 -3.62
N ARG A 50 -1.02 -8.75 -3.63
CA ARG A 50 -1.40 -9.88 -4.49
C ARG A 50 -1.28 -9.44 -5.95
N SER A 51 -0.59 -10.25 -6.75
CA SER A 51 -0.25 -9.96 -8.15
C SER A 51 0.80 -8.86 -8.36
N ALA A 52 1.41 -8.30 -7.31
CA ALA A 52 2.57 -7.42 -7.46
C ALA A 52 3.77 -8.26 -7.98
N GLU A 53 4.33 -7.88 -9.13
CA GLU A 53 5.40 -8.65 -9.80
C GLU A 53 6.80 -8.19 -9.36
N ASN A 54 6.91 -6.94 -8.92
CA ASN A 54 8.13 -6.34 -8.37
C ASN A 54 7.76 -5.76 -7.00
N PHE A 55 8.38 -6.25 -5.92
CA PHE A 55 8.20 -5.73 -4.55
C PHE A 55 9.49 -5.91 -3.76
#